data_AF-A0A4V6E8N4-F1
#
_entry.id   AF-A0A4V6E8N4-F1
#
_cell.length_a   1.000
_cell.length_b   1.000
_cell.length_c   1.000
_cell.angle_alpha   90.00
_cell.angle_beta   90.00
_cell.angle_gamma   90.00
#
_symmetry.space_group_name_H-M   'P 1'
#
loop_
_entity.id
_entity.type
_entity.pdbx_description
1 polymer ?
#
loop_
_entity_poly.entity_id
_entity_poly.type
_entity_poly.pdbx_seq_one_letter_code
_entity_poly.pdbx_strand_id
1 'polypeptide(L)'
;MRDGPDGPEPDGPEATAAGRDVVPSPEAVLGRIPTETTLHRELAAAARSRGRTASVRAELTGLHERLASAAVPAVDLDSARRRVADAGGEEERLKEQIAALRGDVRARRSVDADATETLAELESTAAALARAQTDRIAAEQALDGARARADRARDVRECRLELRDRVENRRRDARRELARAVYPAFRGA
;
A
#
# COMPACT_ATOMS: atom_id res chain seq x y z
N MET A 1 -12.12 -37.49 -49.19
CA MET A 1 -13.22 -38.46 -49.39
C MET A 1 -13.05 -39.51 -48.30
N ARG A 2 -13.88 -39.42 -47.25
CA ARG A 2 -15.02 -40.32 -46.96
C ARG A 2 -14.52 -41.69 -46.47
N ASP A 3 -14.97 -42.28 -45.37
CA ASP A 3 -16.00 -41.99 -44.37
C ASP A 3 -15.70 -42.96 -43.21
N GLY A 4 -16.04 -42.57 -41.96
CA GLY A 4 -16.26 -43.55 -40.88
C GLY A 4 -17.57 -44.34 -41.14
N PRO A 5 -17.84 -45.40 -40.37
CA PRO A 5 -18.68 -45.17 -39.19
C PRO A 5 -18.45 -46.09 -37.97
N ASP A 6 -18.93 -45.54 -36.85
CA ASP A 6 -19.29 -46.02 -35.51
C ASP A 6 -19.54 -47.53 -35.23
N GLY A 7 -18.82 -48.03 -34.19
CA GLY A 7 -19.31 -48.73 -32.97
C GLY A 7 -19.82 -50.19 -33.05
N PRO A 8 -19.89 -50.96 -31.92
CA PRO A 8 -19.55 -50.66 -30.51
C PRO A 8 -18.67 -51.74 -29.78
N GLU A 9 -18.01 -51.37 -28.67
CA GLU A 9 -17.61 -52.27 -27.56
C GLU A 9 -18.86 -52.70 -26.73
N PRO A 10 -18.87 -53.59 -25.70
CA PRO A 10 -17.77 -54.17 -24.89
C PRO A 10 -17.96 -55.66 -24.47
N ASP A 11 -17.00 -56.24 -23.72
CA ASP A 11 -17.26 -56.81 -22.37
C ASP A 11 -16.02 -57.57 -21.84
N GLY A 12 -15.54 -57.11 -20.68
CA GLY A 12 -14.33 -57.58 -19.97
C GLY A 12 -14.51 -58.88 -19.18
N PRO A 13 -13.86 -59.09 -18.01
CA PRO A 13 -13.12 -58.14 -17.18
C PRO A 13 -11.64 -58.53 -16.95
N GLU A 14 -10.74 -57.55 -17.10
CA GLU A 14 -9.43 -57.60 -16.44
C GLU A 14 -9.63 -57.45 -14.94
N ALA A 15 -9.38 -58.53 -14.22
CA ALA A 15 -9.38 -58.60 -12.78
C ALA A 15 -8.30 -57.66 -12.19
N THR A 16 -8.79 -56.57 -11.61
CA THR A 16 -8.29 -55.86 -10.42
C THR A 16 -7.05 -56.48 -9.76
N ALA A 17 -5.87 -55.95 -10.09
CA ALA A 17 -4.69 -56.12 -9.26
C ALA A 17 -4.79 -55.18 -8.04
N ALA A 18 -5.00 -55.81 -6.90
CA ALA A 18 -5.15 -55.22 -5.58
C ALA A 18 -4.11 -54.15 -5.22
N GLY A 19 -4.62 -53.00 -4.77
CA GLY A 19 -4.19 -52.30 -3.56
C GLY A 19 -2.69 -52.28 -3.27
N ARG A 20 -1.96 -51.39 -3.92
CA ARG A 20 -0.81 -50.77 -3.27
C ARG A 20 -1.39 -49.76 -2.29
N ASP A 21 -1.41 -50.09 -1.00
CA ASP A 21 -1.71 -49.15 0.07
C ASP A 21 -0.73 -47.99 -0.04
N VAL A 22 -1.13 -46.94 -0.78
CA VAL A 22 -0.49 -45.64 -0.71
C VAL A 22 -0.83 -45.14 0.67
N VAL A 23 0.07 -45.40 1.63
CA VAL A 23 -0.02 -44.83 2.97
C VAL A 23 -0.19 -43.32 2.77
N PRO A 24 -1.35 -42.74 3.09
CA PRO A 24 -1.57 -41.33 2.83
C PRO A 24 -0.53 -40.55 3.61
N SER A 25 -0.11 -39.39 3.09
CA SER A 25 0.85 -38.57 3.83
C SER A 25 0.32 -38.35 5.26
N PRO A 26 1.18 -38.33 6.29
CA PRO A 26 0.73 -38.15 7.68
C PRO A 26 -0.17 -36.91 7.86
N GLU A 27 -0.04 -35.89 7.01
CA GLU A 27 -0.92 -34.71 6.94
C GLU A 27 -2.36 -35.02 6.47
N ALA A 28 -2.56 -36.05 5.65
CA ALA A 28 -3.87 -36.51 5.21
C ALA A 28 -4.59 -37.37 6.27
N VAL A 29 -3.85 -38.05 7.16
CA VAL A 29 -4.40 -38.96 8.19
C VAL A 29 -4.49 -38.30 9.57
N LEU A 30 -3.58 -37.38 9.89
CA LEU A 30 -3.55 -36.66 11.16
C LEU A 30 -4.20 -35.28 11.04
N GLY A 31 -5.52 -35.21 11.28
CA GLY A 31 -6.10 -34.04 11.92
C GLY A 31 -6.86 -33.03 11.04
N ARG A 32 -7.64 -33.47 10.05
CA ARG A 32 -8.85 -32.72 9.68
C ARG A 32 -10.02 -33.24 10.52
N ILE A 33 -10.54 -32.39 11.41
CA ILE A 33 -11.91 -32.55 11.89
C ILE A 33 -12.84 -32.39 10.67
N PRO A 34 -14.06 -32.98 10.63
CA PRO A 34 -15.04 -32.81 9.54
C PRO A 34 -15.35 -31.36 9.12
N THR A 35 -14.82 -30.37 9.83
CA THR A 35 -14.99 -28.93 9.65
C THR A 35 -13.95 -28.26 8.73
N GLU A 36 -13.05 -29.03 8.09
CA GLU A 36 -11.93 -28.49 7.27
C GLU A 36 -10.97 -27.56 8.02
N THR A 37 -10.98 -27.64 9.36
CA THR A 37 -10.20 -26.80 10.26
C THR A 37 -9.36 -27.64 11.21
N THR A 38 -8.39 -27.00 11.88
CA THR A 38 -7.55 -27.67 12.86
C THR A 38 -8.30 -27.94 14.17
N LEU A 39 -8.01 -29.06 14.84
CA LEU A 39 -8.59 -29.42 16.14
C LEU A 39 -8.50 -28.29 17.18
N HIS A 40 -7.36 -27.59 17.23
CA HIS A 40 -7.20 -26.43 18.10
C HIS A 40 -8.20 -25.30 17.83
N ARG A 41 -8.58 -25.09 16.56
CA ARG A 41 -9.57 -24.07 16.19
C ARG A 41 -10.96 -24.45 16.69
N GLU A 42 -11.35 -25.73 16.53
CA GLU A 42 -12.65 -26.24 16.96
C GLU A 42 -12.78 -26.29 18.48
N LEU A 43 -11.74 -26.75 19.19
CA LEU A 43 -11.73 -26.72 20.66
C LEU A 43 -11.81 -25.29 21.20
N ALA A 44 -11.11 -24.34 20.56
CA ALA A 44 -11.24 -22.94 20.94
C ALA A 44 -12.65 -22.38 20.65
N ALA A 45 -13.32 -22.83 19.59
CA ALA A 45 -14.71 -22.47 19.29
C ALA A 45 -15.67 -23.05 20.34
N ALA A 46 -15.52 -24.33 20.68
CA ALA A 46 -16.28 -25.00 21.73
C ALA A 46 -16.07 -24.34 23.11
N ALA A 47 -14.85 -23.91 23.43
CA ALA A 47 -14.60 -23.14 24.66
C ALA A 47 -15.41 -21.84 24.69
N ARG A 48 -15.48 -21.09 23.57
CA ARG A 48 -16.25 -19.86 23.47
C ARG A 48 -17.77 -20.09 23.54
N SER A 49 -18.29 -21.15 22.90
CA SER A 49 -19.72 -21.48 22.98
C SER A 49 -20.15 -21.84 24.40
N ARG A 50 -19.21 -22.30 25.24
CA ARG A 50 -19.38 -22.51 26.68
C ARG A 50 -19.07 -21.27 27.53
N GLY A 51 -19.02 -20.09 26.93
CA GLY A 51 -18.83 -18.80 27.61
C GLY A 51 -17.41 -18.49 28.06
N ARG A 52 -16.41 -19.31 27.73
CA ARG A 52 -15.02 -19.04 28.12
C ARG A 52 -14.40 -17.94 27.26
N THR A 53 -13.58 -17.11 27.90
CA THR A 53 -12.80 -16.05 27.27
C THR A 53 -11.32 -16.31 27.50
N ALA A 54 -10.49 -15.93 26.52
CA ALA A 54 -9.04 -15.97 26.69
C ALA A 54 -8.58 -14.80 27.55
N SER A 55 -7.53 -15.00 28.34
CA SER A 55 -6.88 -13.97 29.16
C SER A 55 -6.51 -12.71 28.35
N VAL A 56 -6.08 -12.90 27.10
CA VAL A 56 -5.67 -11.82 26.18
C VAL A 56 -6.84 -11.09 25.49
N ARG A 57 -8.10 -11.33 25.87
CA ARG A 57 -9.27 -10.70 25.22
C ARG A 57 -9.23 -9.17 25.26
N ALA A 58 -8.94 -8.58 26.43
CA ALA A 58 -8.89 -7.13 26.58
C ALA A 58 -7.77 -6.51 25.73
N GLU A 59 -6.62 -7.17 25.69
CA GLU A 59 -5.50 -6.75 24.83
C GLU A 59 -5.86 -6.79 23.35
N LEU A 60 -6.52 -7.86 22.89
CA LEU A 60 -7.01 -7.97 21.51
C LEU A 60 -7.96 -6.83 21.14
N THR A 61 -8.87 -6.46 22.04
CA THR A 61 -9.75 -5.30 21.85
C THR A 61 -8.92 -4.02 21.67
N GLY A 62 -7.98 -3.74 22.59
CA GLY A 62 -7.14 -2.56 22.51
C GLY A 62 -6.25 -2.52 21.25
N LEU A 63 -5.74 -3.67 20.80
CA LEU A 63 -4.98 -3.75 19.55
C LEU A 63 -5.85 -3.47 18.31
N HIS A 64 -7.09 -3.95 18.28
CA HIS A 64 -8.03 -3.62 17.20
C HIS A 64 -8.39 -2.13 17.20
N GLU A 65 -8.62 -1.52 18.36
CA GLU A 65 -8.90 -0.09 18.48
C GLU A 65 -7.73 0.76 17.98
N ARG A 66 -6.49 0.41 18.37
CA ARG A 66 -5.28 1.05 17.86
C ARG A 66 -5.10 0.88 16.36
N LEU A 67 -5.43 -0.30 15.83
CA LEU A 67 -5.38 -0.54 14.39
C LEU A 67 -6.46 0.26 13.65
N ALA A 68 -7.63 0.44 14.23
CA ALA A 68 -8.69 1.26 13.66
C ALA A 68 -8.33 2.76 13.64
N SER A 69 -7.67 3.25 14.69
CA SER A 69 -7.29 4.67 14.80
C SER A 69 -6.06 5.07 13.97
N ALA A 70 -5.21 4.12 13.58
CA ALA A 70 -4.00 4.39 12.78
C ALA A 70 -4.33 4.71 11.31
N ALA A 71 -4.94 5.85 11.01
CA ALA A 71 -5.29 6.26 9.65
C ALA A 71 -4.07 6.71 8.84
N VAL A 72 -3.92 6.19 7.62
CA VAL A 72 -2.82 6.55 6.70
C VAL A 72 -3.27 7.72 5.83
N PRO A 73 -2.63 8.90 5.90
CA PRO A 73 -3.00 10.01 5.04
C PRO A 73 -2.54 9.77 3.60
N ALA A 74 -3.37 10.21 2.64
CA ALA A 74 -3.00 10.27 1.23
C ALA A 74 -2.13 11.50 0.98
N VAL A 75 -1.04 11.33 0.22
CA VAL A 75 -0.09 12.40 -0.09
C VAL A 75 0.24 12.36 -1.58
N ASP A 76 0.03 13.48 -2.27
CA ASP A 76 0.35 13.64 -3.69
C ASP A 76 1.70 14.35 -3.84
N LEU A 77 2.78 13.55 -3.88
CA LEU A 77 4.13 14.06 -4.10
C LEU A 77 4.36 14.51 -5.54
N ASP A 78 3.70 13.88 -6.51
CA ASP A 78 3.97 14.15 -7.92
C ASP A 78 3.39 15.49 -8.34
N SER A 79 2.21 15.87 -7.83
CA SER A 79 1.69 17.22 -8.01
C SER A 79 2.59 18.28 -7.37
N ALA A 80 3.15 18.00 -6.18
CA ALA A 80 4.08 18.93 -5.55
C ALA A 80 5.39 19.09 -6.37
N ARG A 81 5.95 17.99 -6.90
CA ARG A 81 7.13 18.02 -7.77
C ARG A 81 6.89 18.77 -9.07
N ARG A 82 5.74 18.53 -9.72
CA ARG A 82 5.36 19.24 -10.96
C ARG A 82 5.32 20.74 -10.74
N ARG A 83 4.67 21.20 -9.66
CA ARG A 83 4.62 22.64 -9.33
C ARG A 83 6.01 23.28 -9.15
N VAL A 84 6.96 22.58 -8.53
CA VAL A 84 8.34 23.07 -8.43
C VAL A 84 9.00 23.16 -9.79
N ALA A 85 8.82 22.15 -10.65
CA ALA A 85 9.36 22.15 -12.00
C ALA A 85 8.75 23.28 -12.85
N ASP A 86 7.44 23.47 -12.77
CA ASP A 86 6.72 24.52 -13.50
C ASP A 86 7.18 25.92 -13.05
N ALA A 87 7.26 26.17 -11.74
CA ALA A 87 7.72 27.44 -11.21
C ALA A 87 9.20 27.73 -11.54
N GLY A 88 10.06 26.71 -11.48
CA GLY A 88 11.45 26.82 -11.89
C GLY A 88 11.62 27.08 -13.40
N GLY A 89 10.78 26.45 -14.23
CA GLY A 89 10.76 26.67 -15.67
C GLY A 89 10.31 28.09 -16.04
N GLU A 90 9.31 28.63 -15.33
CA GLU A 90 8.87 30.01 -15.53
C GLU A 90 9.93 31.04 -15.10
N GLU A 91 10.58 30.81 -13.95
CA GLU A 91 11.68 31.66 -13.50
C GLU A 91 12.81 31.73 -14.55
N GLU A 92 13.19 30.59 -15.13
CA GLU A 92 14.27 30.54 -16.11
C GLU A 92 13.90 31.25 -17.42
N ARG A 93 12.67 31.03 -17.92
CA ARG A 93 12.16 31.77 -19.09
C ARG A 93 12.20 33.28 -18.89
N LEU A 94 11.81 33.77 -17.72
CA LEU A 94 11.81 35.20 -17.41
C LEU A 94 13.24 35.76 -17.35
N LYS A 95 14.22 35.00 -16.84
CA LYS A 95 15.64 35.40 -16.89
C LYS A 95 16.17 35.50 -18.31
N GLU A 96 15.83 34.53 -19.16
CA GLU A 96 16.20 34.55 -20.59
C GLU A 96 15.60 35.78 -21.29
N GLN A 97 14.32 36.08 -21.05
CA GLN A 97 13.65 37.27 -21.59
C GLN A 97 14.32 38.57 -21.13
N ILE A 98 14.68 38.68 -19.84
CA ILE A 98 15.43 39.84 -19.32
C ILE A 98 16.79 39.98 -20.02
N ALA A 99 17.50 38.86 -20.26
CA ALA A 99 18.78 38.90 -20.95
C ALA A 99 18.63 39.42 -22.39
N ALA A 100 17.60 38.96 -23.11
CA ALA A 100 17.27 39.44 -24.45
C ALA A 100 16.93 40.93 -24.46
N LEU A 101 15.98 41.37 -23.61
CA LEU A 101 15.58 42.78 -23.51
C LEU A 101 16.75 43.70 -23.15
N ARG A 102 17.64 43.27 -22.25
CA ARG A 102 18.87 44.03 -21.94
C ARG A 102 19.81 44.14 -23.14
N GLY A 103 19.87 43.11 -23.99
CA GLY A 103 20.60 43.14 -25.26
C GLY A 103 20.00 44.19 -26.20
N ASP A 104 18.68 44.16 -26.38
CA ASP A 104 17.95 45.07 -27.27
C ASP A 104 18.07 46.53 -26.84
N VAL A 105 17.93 46.81 -25.54
CA VAL A 105 18.15 48.16 -24.98
C VAL A 105 19.55 48.67 -25.31
N ARG A 106 20.58 47.83 -25.17
CA ARG A 106 21.97 48.21 -25.50
C ARG A 106 22.14 48.47 -26.99
N ALA A 107 21.55 47.63 -27.84
CA ALA A 107 21.61 47.78 -29.29
C ALA A 107 20.95 49.09 -29.74
N ARG A 108 19.74 49.40 -29.27
CA ARG A 108 19.04 50.65 -29.59
C ARG A 108 19.83 51.89 -29.16
N ARG A 109 20.38 51.88 -27.94
CA ARG A 109 21.23 52.97 -27.43
C ARG A 109 22.50 53.16 -28.26
N SER A 110 23.07 52.10 -28.82
CA SER A 110 24.29 52.20 -29.64
C SER A 110 24.07 52.93 -30.98
N VAL A 111 22.82 53.03 -31.43
CA VAL A 111 22.42 53.72 -32.67
C VAL A 111 21.55 54.95 -32.39
N ASP A 112 21.56 55.45 -31.14
CA ASP A 112 20.73 56.57 -30.66
C ASP A 112 19.22 56.43 -31.00
N ALA A 113 18.72 55.18 -31.05
CA ALA A 113 17.31 54.89 -31.25
C ALA A 113 16.54 54.92 -29.91
N ASP A 114 15.24 55.25 -29.98
CA ASP A 114 14.37 55.26 -28.81
C ASP A 114 14.20 53.85 -28.21
N ALA A 115 14.54 53.72 -26.93
CA ALA A 115 14.48 52.48 -26.15
C ALA A 115 13.41 52.52 -25.04
N THR A 116 12.57 53.55 -24.99
CA THR A 116 11.61 53.78 -23.90
C THR A 116 10.66 52.60 -23.70
N GLU A 117 10.07 52.07 -24.79
CA GLU A 117 9.17 50.93 -24.73
C GLU A 117 9.88 49.65 -24.24
N THR A 118 11.07 49.35 -24.78
CA THR A 118 11.85 48.17 -24.38
C THR A 118 12.30 48.25 -22.91
N LEU A 119 12.55 49.47 -22.40
CA LEU A 119 12.84 49.68 -20.97
C LEU A 119 11.62 49.40 -20.09
N ALA A 120 10.43 49.85 -20.50
CA ALA A 120 9.20 49.56 -19.77
C ALA A 120 8.88 48.06 -19.76
N GLU A 121 9.10 47.37 -20.88
CA GLU A 121 8.95 45.91 -20.96
C GLU A 121 9.96 45.20 -20.04
N LEU A 122 11.22 45.61 -20.06
CA LEU A 122 12.25 45.07 -19.16
C LEU A 122 11.89 45.23 -17.69
N GLU A 123 11.36 46.39 -17.29
CA GLU A 123 10.90 46.63 -15.92
C GLU A 123 9.73 45.71 -15.54
N SER A 124 8.76 45.54 -16.45
CA SER A 124 7.62 44.64 -16.26
C SER A 124 8.05 43.17 -16.12
N THR A 125 8.96 42.70 -16.98
CA THR A 125 9.50 41.34 -16.92
C THR A 125 10.34 41.13 -15.64
N ALA A 126 11.08 42.14 -15.19
CA ALA A 126 11.80 42.07 -13.92
C ALA A 126 10.84 41.94 -12.72
N ALA A 127 9.73 42.66 -12.72
CA ALA A 127 8.69 42.52 -11.71
C ALA A 127 8.02 41.14 -11.75
N ALA A 128 7.78 40.59 -12.95
CA ALA A 128 7.28 39.22 -13.12
C ALA A 128 8.28 38.18 -12.58
N LEU A 129 9.58 38.34 -12.85
CA LEU A 129 10.62 37.46 -12.34
C LEU A 129 10.62 37.41 -10.80
N ALA A 130 10.51 38.57 -10.13
CA ALA A 130 10.46 38.61 -8.67
C ALA A 130 9.28 37.83 -8.09
N ARG A 131 8.11 37.87 -8.77
CA ARG A 131 6.94 37.06 -8.40
C ARG A 131 7.21 35.57 -8.64
N ALA A 132 7.72 35.20 -9.81
CA ALA A 132 8.04 33.80 -10.14
C ALA A 132 9.06 33.19 -9.16
N GLN A 133 10.05 33.97 -8.70
CA GLN A 133 10.98 33.54 -7.66
C GLN A 133 10.30 33.26 -6.33
N THR A 134 9.34 34.11 -5.94
CA THR A 134 8.53 33.89 -4.74
C THR A 134 7.68 32.64 -4.87
N ASP A 135 7.05 32.44 -6.04
CA ASP A 135 6.22 31.26 -6.33
C ASP A 135 7.03 29.97 -6.32
N ARG A 136 8.27 29.99 -6.84
CA ARG A 136 9.20 28.86 -6.76
C ARG A 136 9.51 28.50 -5.32
N ILE A 137 9.88 29.48 -4.49
CA ILE A 137 10.18 29.23 -3.07
C ILE A 137 8.96 28.62 -2.37
N ALA A 138 7.76 29.15 -2.63
CA ALA A 138 6.53 28.61 -2.07
C ALA A 138 6.26 27.16 -2.54
N ALA A 139 6.51 26.85 -3.81
CA ALA A 139 6.38 25.51 -4.35
C ALA A 139 7.38 24.53 -3.72
N GLU A 140 8.63 24.94 -3.52
CA GLU A 140 9.68 24.14 -2.87
C GLU A 140 9.30 23.83 -1.41
N GLN A 141 8.85 24.84 -0.66
CA GLN A 141 8.37 24.65 0.72
C GLN A 141 7.16 23.70 0.77
N ALA A 142 6.23 23.82 -0.19
CA ALA A 142 5.09 22.92 -0.28
C ALA A 142 5.49 21.47 -0.60
N LEU A 143 6.52 21.27 -1.43
CA LEU A 143 7.09 19.95 -1.70
C LEU A 143 7.73 19.34 -0.46
N ASP A 144 8.50 20.10 0.30
CA ASP A 144 9.11 19.61 1.54
C ASP A 144 8.06 19.26 2.59
N GLY A 145 7.02 20.08 2.72
CA GLY A 145 5.85 19.76 3.54
C GLY A 145 5.09 18.51 3.05
N ALA A 146 5.07 18.24 1.74
CA ALA A 146 4.50 17.01 1.21
C ALA A 146 5.39 15.79 1.51
N ARG A 147 6.72 15.90 1.36
CA ARG A 147 7.69 14.84 1.71
C ARG A 147 7.57 14.43 3.17
N ALA A 148 7.59 15.40 4.09
CA ALA A 148 7.45 15.13 5.52
C ALA A 148 6.11 14.43 5.86
N ARG A 149 5.02 14.74 5.14
CA ARG A 149 3.75 14.04 5.29
C ARG A 149 3.79 12.62 4.72
N ALA A 150 4.47 12.41 3.60
CA ALA A 150 4.64 11.09 3.00
C ALA A 150 5.45 10.14 3.89
N ASP A 151 6.49 10.66 4.56
CA ASP A 151 7.30 9.92 5.53
C ASP A 151 6.45 9.51 6.73
N ARG A 152 5.72 10.45 7.35
CA ARG A 152 4.75 10.10 8.42
C ARG A 152 3.71 9.09 7.96
N ALA A 153 3.23 9.19 6.72
CA ALA A 153 2.29 8.22 6.16
C ALA A 153 2.93 6.82 6.06
N ARG A 154 4.23 6.74 5.76
CA ARG A 154 5.00 5.49 5.74
C ARG A 154 5.12 4.91 7.14
N ASP A 155 5.50 5.71 8.12
CA ASP A 155 5.64 5.27 9.52
C ASP A 155 4.31 4.72 10.06
N VAL A 156 3.19 5.37 9.74
CA VAL A 156 1.86 4.88 10.11
C VAL A 156 1.55 3.54 9.42
N ARG A 157 1.90 3.37 8.14
CA ARG A 157 1.72 2.09 7.44
C ARG A 157 2.53 0.96 8.08
N GLU A 158 3.77 1.23 8.46
CA GLU A 158 4.64 0.28 9.15
C GLU A 158 4.07 -0.11 10.51
N CYS A 159 3.68 0.88 11.32
CA CYS A 159 3.02 0.65 12.60
C CYS A 159 1.74 -0.17 12.46
N ARG A 160 0.91 0.07 11.43
CA ARG A 160 -0.28 -0.75 11.13
C ARG A 160 0.07 -2.19 10.80
N LEU A 161 1.14 -2.42 10.05
CA LEU A 161 1.63 -3.75 9.70
C LEU A 161 2.01 -4.52 10.97
N GLU A 162 2.82 -3.91 11.83
CA GLU A 162 3.18 -4.51 13.12
C GLU A 162 1.96 -4.77 14.02
N LEU A 163 1.03 -3.82 14.10
CA LEU A 163 -0.20 -3.99 14.89
C LEU A 163 -1.02 -5.18 14.40
N ARG A 164 -1.15 -5.34 13.09
CA ARG A 164 -1.85 -6.48 12.47
C ARG A 164 -1.18 -7.80 12.83
N ASP A 165 0.14 -7.85 12.76
CA ASP A 165 0.90 -9.06 13.11
C ASP A 165 0.75 -9.39 14.59
N ARG A 166 0.80 -8.38 15.46
CA ARG A 166 0.53 -8.54 16.90
C ARG A 166 -0.89 -9.07 17.14
N VAL A 167 -1.90 -8.52 16.46
CA VAL A 167 -3.29 -9.03 16.53
C VAL A 167 -3.35 -10.50 16.15
N GLU A 168 -2.75 -10.90 15.03
CA GLU A 168 -2.78 -12.29 14.58
C GLU A 168 -2.04 -13.23 15.53
N ASN A 169 -0.91 -12.80 16.09
CA ASN A 169 -0.19 -13.55 17.11
C ASN A 169 -1.03 -13.74 18.38
N ARG A 170 -1.64 -12.66 18.91
CA ARG A 170 -2.51 -12.76 20.09
C ARG A 170 -3.78 -13.58 19.83
N ARG A 171 -4.31 -13.57 18.60
CA ARG A 171 -5.40 -14.46 18.19
C ARG A 171 -4.98 -15.94 18.17
N ARG A 172 -3.74 -16.24 17.79
CA ARG A 172 -3.17 -17.60 17.89
C ARG A 172 -3.03 -18.02 19.35
N ASP A 173 -2.52 -17.14 20.22
CA ASP A 173 -2.37 -17.40 21.64
C ASP A 173 -3.71 -17.64 22.33
N ALA A 174 -4.70 -16.77 22.08
CA ALA A 174 -6.07 -16.94 22.58
C ALA A 174 -6.67 -18.29 22.18
N ARG A 175 -6.46 -18.73 20.94
CA ARG A 175 -6.93 -20.05 20.47
C ARG A 175 -6.21 -21.18 21.21
N ARG A 176 -4.89 -21.10 21.38
CA ARG A 176 -4.12 -22.11 22.11
C ARG A 176 -4.56 -22.23 23.56
N GLU A 177 -4.74 -21.10 24.24
CA GLU A 177 -5.21 -21.04 25.63
C GLU A 177 -6.59 -21.70 25.77
N LEU A 178 -7.56 -21.27 24.96
CA LEU A 178 -8.93 -21.79 24.99
C LEU A 178 -8.98 -23.29 24.68
N ALA A 179 -8.24 -23.74 23.66
CA ALA A 179 -8.18 -25.15 23.30
C ALA A 179 -7.56 -25.99 24.44
N ARG A 180 -6.44 -25.54 25.03
CA ARG A 180 -5.81 -26.22 26.18
C ARG A 180 -6.76 -26.34 27.37
N ALA A 181 -7.57 -25.32 27.62
CA ALA A 181 -8.50 -25.30 28.75
C ALA A 181 -9.64 -26.33 28.63
N VAL A 182 -10.01 -26.75 27.41
CA VAL A 182 -11.08 -27.74 27.17
C VAL A 182 -10.57 -29.10 26.73
N TYR A 183 -9.32 -29.20 26.27
CA TYR A 183 -8.72 -30.43 25.78
C TYR A 183 -8.80 -31.61 26.77
N PRO A 184 -8.56 -31.45 28.09
CA PRO A 184 -8.70 -32.56 29.03
C PRO A 184 -10.10 -33.17 29.07
N ALA A 185 -11.14 -32.33 29.03
CA ALA A 185 -12.54 -32.77 29.01
C ALA A 185 -12.91 -33.44 27.68
N PHE A 186 -12.36 -32.94 26.57
CA PHE A 186 -12.52 -33.56 25.25
C PHE A 186 -11.83 -34.93 25.15
N ARG A 187 -10.61 -35.07 25.70
CA ARG A 187 -9.83 -36.32 25.68
C ARG A 187 -10.44 -37.41 26.58
N GLY A 188 -11.15 -37.02 27.63
CA GLY A 188 -11.76 -37.93 28.60
C GLY A 188 -13.21 -38.32 28.29
N ALA A 189 -13.79 -37.78 27.21
CA ALA A 189 -15.13 -38.11 26.71
C ALA A 189 -15.01 -39.14 25.59
#